data_AF-A0A523TYD9-F1
#
_entry.id   AF-A0A523TYD9-F1
#
_cell.length_a   1.000
_cell.length_b   1.000
_cell.length_c   1.000
_cell.angle_alpha   90.00
_cell.angle_beta   90.00
_cell.angle_gamma   90.00
#
_symmetry.space_group_name_H-M   'P 1'
#
loop_
_entity.id
_entity.type
_entity.pdbx_description
1 polymer ?
#
loop_
_entity_poly.entity_id
_entity_poly.type
_entity_poly.pdbx_seq_one_letter_code
_entity_poly.pdbx_strand_id
1 'polypeptide(L)'
;MKHRFTLLIIVMAAFALIVASPGCGKKSKSSRSSSSSGGGGTGNGTGSGTGTGTGTGTGGGGTYRAGTDKWHVDFEEAALQEALQKQGMSSDSAGELKSRTIAHLERIYSGLAVSFSTEPYSGGSAPPPSQQMHATQLGPKPYNVMAIRGGGSGPAGLAMLDMTGNNGNAENNSGSMMGVYILVLAQWNFGGDVDFFAENLASTAAHEIGHSLGMDHNPESGFIMSSTVTGGTGGQLAFHSRDIEYMQNTLPGPGRD
;
A
#
# COMPACT_ATOMS: atom_id res chain seq x y z
N MET A 1 21.31 -34.85 7.53
CA MET A 1 21.32 -34.51 6.08
C MET A 1 20.17 -35.13 5.28
N LYS A 2 19.74 -36.38 5.55
CA LYS A 2 18.68 -37.04 4.76
C LYS A 2 17.31 -36.33 4.76
N HIS A 3 16.90 -35.72 5.89
CA HIS A 3 15.60 -35.02 5.99
C HIS A 3 15.52 -33.69 5.23
N ARG A 4 16.65 -33.00 5.03
CA ARG A 4 16.67 -31.72 4.28
C ARG A 4 16.52 -31.94 2.77
N PHE A 5 16.94 -33.11 2.28
CA PHE A 5 16.80 -33.48 0.87
C PHE A 5 15.37 -33.91 0.52
N THR A 6 14.67 -34.58 1.44
CA THR A 6 13.28 -34.99 1.25
C THR A 6 12.31 -33.79 1.18
N LEU A 7 12.53 -32.75 2.00
CA LEU A 7 11.71 -31.54 1.97
C LEU A 7 11.81 -30.81 0.62
N LEU A 8 13.03 -30.72 0.06
CA LEU A 8 13.28 -30.03 -1.21
C LEU A 8 12.60 -30.75 -2.39
N ILE A 9 12.55 -32.08 -2.38
CA ILE A 9 11.86 -32.86 -3.42
C ILE A 9 10.33 -32.67 -3.33
N ILE A 10 9.76 -32.58 -2.14
CA ILE A 10 8.31 -32.37 -1.95
C ILE A 10 7.90 -30.97 -2.45
N VAL A 11 8.69 -29.95 -2.15
CA VAL A 11 8.44 -28.57 -2.61
C VAL A 11 8.52 -28.48 -4.14
N MET A 12 9.54 -29.11 -4.76
CA MET A 12 9.68 -29.13 -6.22
C MET A 12 8.52 -29.87 -6.91
N ALA A 13 8.03 -30.97 -6.34
CA ALA A 13 6.89 -31.71 -6.89
C ALA A 13 5.56 -30.92 -6.80
N ALA A 14 5.37 -30.13 -5.73
CA ALA A 14 4.19 -29.27 -5.58
C ALA A 14 4.15 -28.13 -6.61
N PHE A 15 5.31 -27.54 -6.94
CA PHE A 15 5.39 -26.50 -7.97
C PHE A 15 5.20 -27.04 -9.39
N ALA A 16 5.65 -28.27 -9.67
CA ALA A 16 5.47 -28.88 -10.99
C ALA A 16 3.99 -29.17 -11.34
N LEU A 17 3.12 -29.36 -10.34
CA LEU A 17 1.69 -29.60 -10.57
C LEU A 17 0.89 -28.33 -10.93
N ILE A 18 1.39 -27.13 -10.61
CA ILE A 18 0.67 -25.87 -10.85
C ILE A 18 0.80 -25.41 -12.32
N VAL A 19 1.84 -25.86 -13.05
CA VAL A 19 2.10 -25.43 -14.44
C VAL A 19 1.37 -26.30 -15.48
N ALA A 20 0.71 -27.38 -15.06
CA ALA A 20 0.10 -28.35 -15.97
C ALA A 20 -1.43 -28.22 -16.13
N SER A 21 -2.05 -27.06 -15.84
CA SER A 21 -3.46 -26.84 -16.16
C SER A 21 -3.63 -26.27 -17.58
N PRO A 22 -4.17 -27.04 -18.56
CA PRO A 22 -4.45 -26.51 -19.89
C PRO A 22 -5.61 -25.50 -19.85
N GLY A 23 -5.28 -24.22 -20.03
CA GLY A 23 -6.25 -23.13 -20.17
C GLY A 23 -6.92 -23.13 -21.54
N CYS A 24 -7.98 -23.93 -21.71
CA CYS A 24 -8.91 -23.81 -22.83
C CYS A 24 -9.89 -22.65 -22.59
N GLY A 25 -9.60 -21.46 -23.13
CA GLY A 25 -10.53 -20.32 -23.19
C GLY A 25 -10.85 -19.94 -24.64
N LYS A 26 -12.04 -20.31 -25.11
CA LYS A 26 -12.51 -20.06 -26.48
C LYS A 26 -12.74 -18.56 -26.72
N LYS A 27 -12.16 -18.04 -27.81
CA LYS A 27 -12.47 -16.73 -28.39
C LYS A 27 -13.95 -16.64 -28.79
N SER A 28 -14.68 -15.67 -28.26
CA SER A 28 -15.94 -15.20 -28.85
C SER A 28 -15.74 -13.78 -29.41
N LYS A 29 -15.75 -13.67 -30.75
CA LYS A 29 -15.85 -12.40 -31.48
C LYS A 29 -17.27 -11.86 -31.31
N SER A 30 -17.41 -10.66 -30.74
CA SER A 30 -18.63 -9.87 -30.80
C SER A 30 -18.49 -8.81 -31.89
N SER A 31 -19.29 -8.92 -32.94
CA SER A 31 -19.45 -7.91 -33.97
C SER A 31 -20.76 -7.16 -33.73
N ARG A 32 -20.68 -5.89 -33.34
CA ARG A 32 -21.79 -4.95 -33.50
C ARG A 32 -21.28 -3.67 -34.15
N SER A 33 -21.75 -3.48 -35.37
CA SER A 33 -21.58 -2.31 -36.21
C SER A 33 -22.55 -1.19 -35.80
N SER A 34 -22.02 0.03 -35.92
CA SER A 34 -22.68 1.28 -36.35
C SER A 34 -23.89 1.82 -35.57
N SER A 35 -23.74 3.02 -35.02
CA SER A 35 -24.48 4.20 -35.49
C SER A 35 -23.91 5.49 -34.90
N SER A 36 -23.98 6.54 -35.71
CA SER A 36 -23.47 7.89 -35.53
C SER A 36 -24.45 8.80 -34.79
N SER A 37 -23.96 9.59 -33.84
CA SER A 37 -24.31 11.01 -33.59
C SER A 37 -23.23 11.56 -32.66
N GLY A 38 -22.56 12.69 -32.91
CA GLY A 38 -23.11 13.99 -33.25
C GLY A 38 -23.38 14.75 -31.95
N GLY A 39 -22.37 15.45 -31.40
CA GLY A 39 -22.53 16.26 -30.19
C GLY A 39 -21.22 16.82 -29.67
N GLY A 40 -20.80 17.97 -30.19
CA GLY A 40 -19.75 18.79 -29.58
C GLY A 40 -20.28 19.48 -28.32
N GLY A 41 -19.51 19.38 -27.23
CA GLY A 41 -19.78 20.08 -25.98
C GLY A 41 -18.46 20.42 -25.29
N THR A 42 -18.05 21.68 -25.38
CA THR A 42 -16.97 22.27 -24.58
C THR A 42 -17.49 22.51 -23.16
N GLY A 43 -17.13 21.61 -22.23
CA GLY A 43 -17.46 21.73 -20.81
C GLY A 43 -16.21 22.01 -19.98
N ASN A 44 -16.01 23.28 -19.60
CA ASN A 44 -15.14 23.67 -18.49
C ASN A 44 -15.87 23.31 -17.19
N GLY A 45 -15.52 22.18 -16.56
CA GLY A 45 -16.10 21.72 -15.30
C GLY A 45 -15.08 21.75 -14.17
N THR A 46 -15.24 22.69 -13.24
CA THR A 46 -14.59 22.70 -11.93
C THR A 46 -15.03 21.49 -11.12
N GLY A 47 -14.08 20.64 -10.73
CA GLY A 47 -14.35 19.45 -9.93
C GLY A 47 -14.82 19.81 -8.52
N SER A 48 -16.05 19.43 -8.19
CA SER A 48 -16.54 19.34 -6.81
C SER A 48 -16.61 17.86 -6.45
N GLY A 49 -15.58 17.36 -5.79
CA GLY A 49 -15.58 16.01 -5.21
C GLY A 49 -16.37 16.00 -3.92
N THR A 50 -17.65 15.64 -3.96
CA THR A 50 -18.44 15.36 -2.76
C THR A 50 -18.25 13.90 -2.38
N GLY A 51 -17.17 13.61 -1.65
CA GLY A 51 -17.00 12.33 -0.96
C GLY A 51 -17.91 12.30 0.27
N THR A 52 -19.04 11.61 0.18
CA THR A 52 -19.89 11.32 1.35
C THR A 52 -19.30 10.16 2.16
N GLY A 53 -18.23 10.44 2.90
CA GLY A 53 -17.71 9.56 3.93
C GLY A 53 -18.52 9.75 5.22
N THR A 54 -19.35 8.77 5.58
CA THR A 54 -20.03 8.73 6.89
C THR A 54 -19.06 8.16 7.93
N GLY A 55 -18.11 8.99 8.38
CA GLY A 55 -17.17 8.64 9.43
C GLY A 55 -17.73 8.90 10.83
N THR A 56 -17.83 7.86 11.67
CA THR A 56 -17.97 8.00 13.13
C THR A 56 -16.98 7.12 13.90
N GLY A 57 -15.78 6.91 13.35
CA GLY A 57 -14.66 6.31 14.07
C GLY A 57 -13.68 7.38 14.53
N THR A 58 -13.85 7.93 15.74
CA THR A 58 -12.99 8.96 16.37
C THR A 58 -11.59 8.49 16.79
N GLY A 59 -11.08 7.41 16.20
CA GLY A 59 -9.70 6.96 16.38
C GLY A 59 -8.81 7.52 15.28
N GLY A 60 -8.73 8.85 15.13
CA GLY A 60 -7.82 9.47 14.16
C GLY A 60 -6.39 9.01 14.43
N GLY A 61 -5.83 8.22 13.51
CA GLY A 61 -4.46 7.72 13.63
C GLY A 61 -3.50 8.71 13.01
N GLY A 62 -2.50 9.16 13.78
CA GLY A 62 -1.39 9.99 13.31
C GLY A 62 -1.71 11.48 13.15
N THR A 63 -0.67 12.27 12.90
CA THR A 63 -0.78 13.70 12.60
C THR A 63 0.28 14.11 11.59
N TYR A 64 -0.10 14.95 10.62
CA TYR A 64 0.86 15.54 9.70
C TYR A 64 1.81 16.49 10.41
N ARG A 65 3.08 16.45 10.03
CA ARG A 65 4.12 17.35 10.55
C ARG A 65 4.58 18.33 9.47
N ALA A 66 4.83 19.57 9.85
CA ALA A 66 5.45 20.55 8.96
C ALA A 66 6.87 20.11 8.57
N GLY A 67 7.28 20.38 7.33
CA GLY A 67 8.60 20.00 6.82
C GLY A 67 8.75 18.51 6.51
N THR A 68 7.63 17.76 6.47
CA THR A 68 7.65 16.32 6.17
C THR A 68 6.83 16.01 4.94
N ASP A 69 7.20 14.94 4.26
CA ASP A 69 6.39 14.31 3.25
C ASP A 69 5.15 13.67 3.88
N LYS A 70 3.96 14.06 3.38
CA LYS A 70 2.67 13.73 3.98
C LYS A 70 2.05 12.55 3.26
N TRP A 71 1.72 11.50 4.02
CA TRP A 71 1.09 10.28 3.53
C TRP A 71 -0.26 10.08 4.19
N HIS A 72 -1.33 10.15 3.39
CA HIS A 72 -2.66 9.71 3.79
C HIS A 72 -2.74 8.19 3.64
N VAL A 73 -2.99 7.47 4.74
CA VAL A 73 -3.20 6.03 4.71
C VAL A 73 -4.70 5.77 4.69
N ASP A 74 -5.22 5.46 3.51
CA ASP A 74 -6.63 5.31 3.23
C ASP A 74 -7.07 3.86 3.41
N PHE A 75 -7.72 3.58 4.53
CA PHE A 75 -8.20 2.24 4.89
C PHE A 75 -9.63 1.99 4.40
N GLU A 76 -9.84 0.89 3.68
CA GLU A 76 -11.19 0.38 3.41
C GLU A 76 -11.73 -0.36 4.63
N GLU A 77 -12.72 0.25 5.30
CA GLU A 77 -13.29 -0.26 6.55
C GLU A 77 -13.83 -1.69 6.42
N ALA A 78 -14.59 -1.98 5.37
CA ALA A 78 -15.17 -3.31 5.15
C ALA A 78 -14.09 -4.39 5.03
N ALA A 79 -12.99 -4.09 4.32
CA ALA A 79 -11.89 -5.02 4.13
C ALA A 79 -11.08 -5.25 5.43
N LEU A 80 -10.92 -4.23 6.27
CA LEU A 80 -10.31 -4.38 7.59
C LEU A 80 -11.12 -5.32 8.49
N GLN A 81 -12.43 -5.11 8.55
CA GLN A 81 -13.33 -5.91 9.36
C GLN A 81 -13.33 -7.38 8.91
N GLU A 82 -13.36 -7.62 7.60
CA GLU A 82 -13.24 -8.97 7.03
C GLU A 82 -11.87 -9.60 7.34
N ALA A 83 -10.77 -8.84 7.21
CA ALA A 83 -9.43 -9.32 7.54
C ALA A 83 -9.30 -9.74 9.01
N LEU A 84 -9.84 -8.93 9.93
CA LEU A 84 -9.87 -9.24 11.37
C LEU A 84 -10.65 -10.53 11.64
N GLN A 85 -11.83 -10.69 11.04
CA GLN A 85 -12.62 -11.91 11.19
C GLN A 85 -11.87 -13.14 10.67
N LYS A 86 -11.17 -13.03 9.53
CA LYS A 86 -10.33 -14.12 9.00
C LYS A 86 -9.18 -14.52 9.93
N GLN A 87 -8.67 -13.59 10.72
CA GLN A 87 -7.67 -13.84 11.76
C GLN A 87 -8.28 -14.31 13.10
N GLY A 88 -9.60 -14.51 13.18
CA GLY A 88 -10.28 -14.90 14.42
C GLY A 88 -10.40 -13.77 15.45
N MET A 89 -10.25 -12.51 15.02
CA MET A 89 -10.39 -11.32 15.86
C MET A 89 -11.78 -10.67 15.69
N SER A 90 -12.15 -9.79 16.63
CA SER A 90 -13.38 -9.00 16.51
C SER A 90 -13.27 -7.97 15.39
N SER A 91 -14.33 -7.82 14.58
CA SER A 91 -14.42 -6.74 13.60
C SER A 91 -14.44 -5.35 14.24
N ASP A 92 -14.89 -5.24 15.49
CA ASP A 92 -14.93 -3.97 16.24
C ASP A 92 -13.51 -3.44 16.53
N SER A 93 -12.48 -4.28 16.42
CA SER A 93 -11.07 -3.89 16.54
C SER A 93 -10.53 -3.16 15.30
N ALA A 94 -11.33 -2.87 14.27
CA ALA A 94 -10.88 -2.18 13.06
C ALA A 94 -10.28 -0.79 13.34
N GLY A 95 -10.90 -0.01 14.22
CA GLY A 95 -10.35 1.28 14.65
C GLY A 95 -9.01 1.15 15.38
N GLU A 96 -8.89 0.14 16.25
CA GLU A 96 -7.65 -0.17 16.96
C GLU A 96 -6.54 -0.58 15.97
N LEU A 97 -6.85 -1.48 15.03
CA LEU A 97 -5.93 -1.91 13.97
C LEU A 97 -5.39 -0.71 13.18
N LYS A 98 -6.24 0.21 12.72
CA LYS A 98 -5.80 1.45 12.04
C LYS A 98 -4.82 2.24 12.89
N SER A 99 -5.21 2.54 14.14
CA SER A 99 -4.39 3.37 15.03
C SER A 99 -3.02 2.75 15.31
N ARG A 100 -2.95 1.44 15.55
CA ARG A 100 -1.70 0.72 15.77
C ARG A 100 -0.86 0.63 14.50
N THR A 101 -1.47 0.43 13.33
CA THR A 101 -0.75 0.44 12.05
C THR A 101 -0.08 1.79 11.80
N ILE A 102 -0.76 2.90 12.08
CA ILE A 102 -0.14 4.23 11.99
C ILE A 102 1.01 4.39 13.00
N ALA A 103 0.81 4.00 14.26
CA ALA A 103 1.86 4.07 15.26
C ALA A 103 3.12 3.25 14.87
N HIS A 104 2.91 2.07 14.27
CA HIS A 104 4.01 1.25 13.76
C HIS A 104 4.69 1.88 12.54
N LEU A 105 3.94 2.50 11.62
CA LEU A 105 4.53 3.27 10.51
C LEU A 105 5.38 4.45 11.02
N GLU A 106 4.86 5.22 11.98
CA GLU A 106 5.61 6.32 12.60
C GLU A 106 6.89 5.85 13.30
N ARG A 107 6.85 4.67 13.94
CA ARG A 107 8.02 4.03 14.54
C ARG A 107 9.03 3.58 13.48
N ILE A 108 8.59 2.92 12.41
CA ILE A 108 9.44 2.44 11.31
C ILE A 108 10.16 3.60 10.61
N TYR A 109 9.47 4.72 10.38
CA TYR A 109 10.02 5.93 9.76
C TYR A 109 10.57 6.95 10.77
N SER A 110 10.77 6.56 12.02
CA SER A 110 11.25 7.47 13.06
C SER A 110 12.60 8.10 12.65
N GLY A 111 12.67 9.43 12.72
CA GLY A 111 13.86 10.19 12.33
C GLY A 111 13.93 10.58 10.85
N LEU A 112 12.94 10.20 10.03
CA LEU A 112 12.81 10.60 8.63
C LEU A 112 11.76 11.70 8.46
N ALA A 113 11.91 12.52 7.40
CA ALA A 113 10.99 13.61 7.08
C ALA A 113 9.70 13.11 6.40
N VAL A 114 8.97 12.22 7.08
CA VAL A 114 7.69 11.64 6.65
C VAL A 114 6.68 11.76 7.79
N SER A 115 5.39 11.94 7.49
CA SER A 115 4.31 11.83 8.46
C SER A 115 3.09 11.13 7.88
N PHE A 116 2.33 10.48 8.75
CA PHE A 116 1.18 9.65 8.38
C PHE A 116 -0.09 10.17 9.05
N SER A 117 -1.22 9.97 8.38
CA SER A 117 -2.54 10.29 8.90
C SER A 117 -3.58 9.38 8.25
N THR A 118 -4.61 8.98 9.00
CA THR A 118 -5.81 8.34 8.45
C THR A 118 -6.76 9.34 7.80
N GLU A 119 -6.55 10.63 8.01
CA GLU A 119 -7.33 11.71 7.41
C GLU A 119 -6.56 12.36 6.26
N PRO A 120 -7.22 12.76 5.17
CA PRO A 120 -6.61 13.55 4.09
C PRO A 120 -5.95 14.83 4.59
N TYR A 121 -4.89 15.28 3.92
CA TYR A 121 -4.24 16.55 4.28
C TYR A 121 -5.16 17.73 3.98
N SER A 122 -5.52 18.50 5.03
CA SER A 122 -6.46 19.61 4.92
C SER A 122 -5.98 20.69 3.96
N GLY A 123 -6.77 20.95 2.92
CA GLY A 123 -6.42 21.88 1.83
C GLY A 123 -5.26 21.38 0.95
N GLY A 124 -4.86 20.12 1.10
CA GLY A 124 -3.91 19.44 0.24
C GLY A 124 -4.55 18.92 -1.04
N SER A 125 -3.70 18.43 -1.93
CA SER A 125 -4.10 17.78 -3.17
C SER A 125 -3.34 16.47 -3.35
N ALA A 126 -4.04 15.45 -3.82
CA ALA A 126 -3.46 14.19 -4.25
C ALA A 126 -3.79 13.98 -5.73
N PRO A 127 -3.04 13.12 -6.45
CA PRO A 127 -3.43 12.73 -7.80
C PRO A 127 -4.87 12.16 -7.83
N PRO A 128 -5.54 12.08 -8.99
CA PRO A 128 -6.77 11.31 -9.13
C PRO A 128 -6.54 9.80 -8.89
N PRO A 129 -7.56 9.03 -8.49
CA PRO A 129 -7.41 7.60 -8.24
C PRO A 129 -6.75 6.84 -9.40
N SER A 130 -5.74 6.02 -9.10
CA SER A 130 -4.98 5.18 -10.06
C SER A 130 -4.04 5.99 -10.96
N GLN A 131 -3.73 7.23 -10.58
CA GLN A 131 -2.78 8.08 -11.30
C GLN A 131 -1.58 8.43 -10.42
N GLN A 132 -0.45 8.62 -11.09
CA GLN A 132 0.74 9.28 -10.56
C GLN A 132 0.82 10.65 -11.23
N MET A 133 1.15 11.68 -10.46
CA MET A 133 1.36 13.03 -10.97
C MET A 133 2.57 13.65 -10.28
N HIS A 134 3.28 14.53 -10.98
CA HIS A 134 4.32 15.31 -10.32
C HIS A 134 3.69 16.22 -9.26
N ALA A 135 4.36 16.37 -8.11
CA ALA A 135 3.94 17.24 -7.02
C ALA A 135 3.63 18.68 -7.51
N THR A 136 4.43 19.19 -8.45
CA THR A 136 4.27 20.51 -9.08
C THR A 136 2.98 20.67 -9.89
N GLN A 137 2.36 19.56 -10.32
CA GLN A 137 1.09 19.57 -11.08
C GLN A 137 -0.14 19.58 -10.17
N LEU A 138 0.03 19.27 -8.88
CA LEU A 138 -1.07 19.17 -7.92
C LEU A 138 -1.32 20.48 -7.15
N GLY A 139 -0.43 21.46 -7.27
CA GLY A 139 -0.55 22.75 -6.59
C GLY A 139 0.35 22.85 -5.34
N PRO A 140 0.02 23.71 -4.38
CA PRO A 140 0.97 24.11 -3.32
C PRO A 140 1.07 23.16 -2.12
N LYS A 141 0.19 22.15 -2.02
CA LYS A 141 0.14 21.22 -0.88
C LYS A 141 -0.06 19.75 -1.33
N PRO A 142 0.79 19.24 -2.23
CA PRO A 142 0.72 17.86 -2.67
C PRO A 142 0.97 16.88 -1.51
N TYR A 143 0.25 15.76 -1.50
CA TYR A 143 0.47 14.66 -0.56
C TYR A 143 0.27 13.30 -1.24
N ASN A 144 0.85 12.24 -0.65
CA ASN A 144 0.72 10.88 -1.14
C ASN A 144 -0.50 10.20 -0.52
N VAL A 145 -1.07 9.24 -1.24
CA VAL A 145 -2.11 8.35 -0.71
C VAL A 145 -1.59 6.91 -0.78
N MET A 146 -1.57 6.22 0.36
CA MET A 146 -1.37 4.78 0.46
C MET A 146 -2.71 4.12 0.75
N ALA A 147 -3.24 3.33 -0.18
CA ALA A 147 -4.49 2.63 0.07
C ALA A 147 -4.27 1.24 0.67
N ILE A 148 -5.08 0.92 1.67
CA ILE A 148 -5.19 -0.39 2.30
C ILE A 148 -6.58 -0.94 1.96
N ARG A 149 -6.67 -1.84 0.98
CA ARG A 149 -7.95 -2.29 0.38
C ARG A 149 -8.18 -3.79 0.49
N GLY A 150 -9.43 -4.18 0.27
CA GLY A 150 -9.82 -5.55 0.00
C GLY A 150 -9.23 -6.01 -1.33
N GLY A 151 -8.22 -6.88 -1.26
CA GLY A 151 -7.64 -7.54 -2.44
C GLY A 151 -8.15 -8.97 -2.65
N GLY A 152 -7.82 -9.54 -3.81
CA GLY A 152 -8.11 -10.93 -4.18
C GLY A 152 -6.88 -11.84 -4.07
N SER A 153 -6.70 -12.77 -5.02
CA SER A 153 -5.46 -13.54 -5.17
C SER A 153 -4.36 -12.65 -5.77
N GLY A 154 -3.17 -12.59 -5.17
CA GLY A 154 -2.07 -11.76 -5.68
C GLY A 154 -0.97 -11.51 -4.65
N PRO A 155 -0.05 -10.56 -4.92
CA PRO A 155 0.92 -10.09 -3.93
C PRO A 155 0.19 -9.35 -2.79
N ALA A 156 0.84 -9.25 -1.62
CA ALA A 156 0.30 -8.53 -0.47
C ALA A 156 0.36 -7.00 -0.61
N GLY A 157 1.23 -6.51 -1.49
CA GLY A 157 1.35 -5.10 -1.81
C GLY A 157 1.85 -4.89 -3.23
N LEU A 158 1.56 -3.70 -3.76
CA LEU A 158 2.08 -3.20 -5.03
C LEU A 158 2.33 -1.70 -4.92
N ALA A 159 3.47 -1.25 -5.39
CA ALA A 159 3.81 0.16 -5.51
C ALA A 159 4.24 0.48 -6.95
N MET A 160 4.07 1.73 -7.35
CA MET A 160 4.78 2.26 -8.51
C MET A 160 6.18 2.67 -8.08
N LEU A 161 7.19 2.33 -8.87
CA LEU A 161 8.55 2.75 -8.59
C LEU A 161 8.74 4.19 -9.06
N ASP A 162 9.15 5.09 -8.16
CA ASP A 162 9.64 6.39 -8.57
C ASP A 162 11.05 6.28 -9.16
N MET A 163 11.12 6.05 -10.46
CA MET A 163 12.38 5.94 -11.19
C MET A 163 13.12 7.28 -11.34
N THR A 164 12.53 8.40 -10.88
CA THR A 164 13.20 9.71 -10.94
C THR A 164 14.18 9.93 -9.78
N GLY A 165 14.08 9.12 -8.73
CA GLY A 165 15.00 9.13 -7.58
C GLY A 165 14.98 10.41 -6.75
N ASN A 166 13.92 11.22 -6.88
CA ASN A 166 13.79 12.50 -6.19
C ASN A 166 12.46 12.68 -5.43
N ASN A 167 11.60 11.66 -5.40
CA ASN A 167 10.27 11.71 -4.77
C ASN A 167 9.45 12.93 -5.25
N GLY A 168 9.66 13.33 -6.51
CA GLY A 168 8.93 14.41 -7.16
C GLY A 168 7.56 13.97 -7.66
N ASN A 169 7.30 12.67 -7.65
CA ASN A 169 6.01 12.08 -7.97
C ASN A 169 5.18 11.94 -6.69
N ALA A 170 3.96 12.47 -6.73
CA ALA A 170 2.92 12.09 -5.80
C ALA A 170 2.09 10.98 -6.43
N GLU A 171 1.79 9.95 -5.66
CA GLU A 171 1.00 8.81 -6.11
C GLU A 171 -0.35 8.80 -5.40
N ASN A 172 -1.43 8.66 -6.17
CA ASN A 172 -2.73 8.31 -5.62
C ASN A 172 -3.02 6.85 -5.91
N ASN A 173 -2.70 6.08 -4.90
CA ASN A 173 -2.90 4.67 -4.86
C ASN A 173 -4.39 4.36 -4.62
N SER A 174 -5.14 4.10 -5.69
CA SER A 174 -6.59 3.83 -5.62
C SER A 174 -6.95 2.45 -5.08
N GLY A 175 -5.97 1.56 -4.84
CA GLY A 175 -6.22 0.18 -4.47
C GLY A 175 -6.58 -0.77 -5.62
N SER A 176 -6.67 -0.30 -6.87
CA SER A 176 -6.97 -1.16 -8.03
C SER A 176 -5.72 -1.72 -8.73
N MET A 177 -4.56 -1.06 -8.61
CA MET A 177 -3.29 -1.48 -9.23
C MET A 177 -2.06 -1.30 -8.34
N MET A 178 -2.22 -0.58 -7.23
CA MET A 178 -1.21 -0.33 -6.22
C MET A 178 -1.92 -0.48 -4.87
N GLY A 179 -1.17 -0.57 -3.77
CA GLY A 179 -1.68 -0.52 -2.40
C GLY A 179 -1.29 -1.75 -1.63
N VAL A 180 -1.73 -1.81 -0.37
CA VAL A 180 -1.63 -3.02 0.43
C VAL A 180 -2.96 -3.74 0.38
N TYR A 181 -2.91 -5.01 0.00
CA TYR A 181 -4.06 -5.89 -0.15
C TYR A 181 -4.28 -6.68 1.15
N ILE A 182 -5.01 -6.09 2.10
CA ILE A 182 -5.07 -6.62 3.47
C ILE A 182 -5.67 -8.03 3.55
N LEU A 183 -6.58 -8.38 2.64
CA LEU A 183 -7.16 -9.73 2.60
C LEU A 183 -6.16 -10.79 2.11
N VAL A 184 -5.11 -10.41 1.38
CA VAL A 184 -3.99 -11.31 1.06
C VAL A 184 -3.14 -11.52 2.31
N LEU A 185 -2.79 -10.45 3.02
CA LEU A 185 -2.06 -10.54 4.29
C LEU A 185 -2.79 -11.42 5.31
N ALA A 186 -4.12 -11.24 5.44
CA ALA A 186 -4.94 -12.05 6.33
C ALA A 186 -5.03 -13.54 5.94
N GLN A 187 -4.57 -13.97 4.76
CA GLN A 187 -4.50 -15.39 4.40
C GLN A 187 -3.25 -16.07 4.97
N TRP A 188 -2.21 -15.30 5.32
CA TRP A 188 -0.96 -15.87 5.82
C TRP A 188 -1.06 -16.36 7.26
N ASN A 189 -2.20 -16.09 7.92
CA ASN A 189 -2.53 -16.58 9.27
C ASN A 189 -1.37 -16.37 10.26
N PHE A 190 -0.99 -15.11 10.44
CA PHE A 190 0.11 -14.71 11.30
C PHE A 190 -0.04 -15.22 12.75
N GLY A 191 -1.28 -15.47 13.20
CA GLY A 191 -1.59 -15.67 14.61
C GLY A 191 -1.43 -14.35 15.39
N GLY A 192 -1.42 -14.42 16.71
CA GLY A 192 -1.22 -13.24 17.57
C GLY A 192 -2.49 -12.41 17.79
N ASP A 193 -2.29 -11.17 18.24
CA ASP A 193 -3.35 -10.20 18.51
C ASP A 193 -3.41 -9.09 17.44
N VAL A 194 -4.27 -8.10 17.67
CA VAL A 194 -4.44 -6.96 16.75
C VAL A 194 -3.18 -6.15 16.58
N ASP A 195 -2.30 -6.07 17.58
CA ASP A 195 -1.04 -5.33 17.49
C ASP A 195 -0.06 -6.01 16.55
N PHE A 196 0.06 -7.33 16.70
CA PHE A 196 0.88 -8.12 15.82
C PHE A 196 0.41 -8.03 14.38
N PHE A 197 -0.91 -8.09 14.13
CA PHE A 197 -1.43 -7.90 12.78
C PHE A 197 -1.19 -6.47 12.26
N ALA A 198 -1.34 -5.46 13.13
CA ALA A 198 -1.07 -4.07 12.80
C ALA A 198 0.40 -3.83 12.41
N GLU A 199 1.34 -4.46 13.12
CA GLU A 199 2.77 -4.39 12.83
C GLU A 199 3.10 -5.02 11.47
N ASN A 200 2.53 -6.19 11.15
CA ASN A 200 2.69 -6.82 9.85
C ASN A 200 2.13 -5.95 8.71
N LEU A 201 0.94 -5.39 8.91
CA LEU A 201 0.32 -4.49 7.94
C LEU A 201 1.15 -3.22 7.73
N ALA A 202 1.66 -2.63 8.81
CA ALA A 202 2.56 -1.47 8.75
C ALA A 202 3.88 -1.80 8.04
N SER A 203 4.43 -3.00 8.27
CA SER A 203 5.63 -3.47 7.57
C SER A 203 5.43 -3.52 6.06
N THR A 204 4.33 -4.11 5.60
CA THR A 204 4.01 -4.19 4.17
C THR A 204 3.77 -2.79 3.60
N ALA A 205 3.01 -1.94 4.30
CA ALA A 205 2.80 -0.56 3.87
C ALA A 205 4.12 0.22 3.76
N ALA A 206 5.03 0.08 4.72
CA ALA A 206 6.35 0.71 4.69
C ALA A 206 7.21 0.20 3.52
N HIS A 207 7.14 -1.08 3.20
CA HIS A 207 7.82 -1.66 2.04
C HIS A 207 7.33 -1.04 0.73
N GLU A 208 6.02 -0.97 0.54
CA GLU A 208 5.43 -0.36 -0.65
C GLU A 208 5.71 1.15 -0.74
N ILE A 209 5.67 1.87 0.40
CA ILE A 209 6.09 3.27 0.44
C ILE A 209 7.56 3.40 0.00
N GLY A 210 8.46 2.54 0.46
CA GLY A 210 9.86 2.54 0.04
C GLY A 210 10.01 2.42 -1.48
N HIS A 211 9.27 1.52 -2.11
CA HIS A 211 9.23 1.43 -3.58
C HIS A 211 8.70 2.70 -4.25
N SER A 212 7.62 3.30 -3.73
CA SER A 212 7.12 4.60 -4.20
C SER A 212 8.12 5.74 -4.03
N LEU A 213 9.07 5.63 -3.10
CA LEU A 213 10.17 6.58 -2.94
C LEU A 213 11.36 6.30 -3.87
N GLY A 214 11.29 5.25 -4.70
CA GLY A 214 12.35 4.89 -5.65
C GLY A 214 13.36 3.87 -5.12
N MET A 215 13.05 3.18 -4.01
CA MET A 215 13.95 2.18 -3.42
C MET A 215 13.75 0.81 -4.08
N ASP A 216 14.85 0.13 -4.35
CA ASP A 216 14.85 -1.28 -4.75
C ASP A 216 14.84 -2.21 -3.54
N HIS A 217 14.56 -3.49 -3.79
CA HIS A 217 14.70 -4.50 -2.76
C HIS A 217 16.13 -4.55 -2.19
N ASN A 218 16.22 -4.65 -0.87
CA ASN A 218 17.45 -4.97 -0.17
C ASN A 218 17.70 -6.49 -0.22
N PRO A 219 18.88 -6.96 -0.66
CA PRO A 219 19.18 -8.39 -0.69
C PRO A 219 19.32 -9.02 0.71
N GLU A 220 19.56 -8.20 1.75
CA GLU A 220 19.65 -8.68 3.12
C GLU A 220 18.26 -8.96 3.70
N SER A 221 18.12 -10.13 4.34
CA SER A 221 16.88 -10.54 5.00
C SER A 221 16.68 -9.81 6.33
N GLY A 222 15.43 -9.60 6.73
CA GLY A 222 15.08 -9.03 8.04
C GLY A 222 14.96 -7.51 8.07
N PHE A 223 15.12 -6.83 6.93
CA PHE A 223 14.86 -5.40 6.78
C PHE A 223 13.57 -5.14 6.00
N ILE A 224 12.96 -3.96 6.21
CA ILE A 224 11.70 -3.57 5.55
C ILE A 224 11.76 -3.72 4.03
N MET A 225 12.87 -3.38 3.36
CA MET A 225 12.97 -3.48 1.90
C MET A 225 13.39 -4.87 1.40
N SER A 226 13.47 -5.90 2.25
CA SER A 226 13.81 -7.24 1.77
C SER A 226 12.67 -7.86 0.94
N SER A 227 12.99 -8.55 -0.15
CA SER A 227 11.99 -9.26 -0.97
C SER A 227 11.30 -10.43 -0.24
N THR A 228 11.82 -10.80 0.93
CA THR A 228 11.32 -11.90 1.76
C THR A 228 10.95 -11.43 3.16
N VAL A 229 10.57 -10.15 3.33
CA VAL A 229 10.13 -9.62 4.63
C VAL A 229 9.12 -10.58 5.23
N THR A 230 9.59 -11.30 6.23
CA THR A 230 8.81 -12.30 6.94
C THR A 230 8.20 -11.54 8.10
N GLY A 231 7.05 -10.95 7.81
CA GLY A 231 6.15 -10.51 8.84
C GLY A 231 5.98 -11.62 9.88
N GLY A 232 6.21 -11.30 11.15
CA GLY A 232 5.96 -12.20 12.27
C GLY A 232 7.13 -12.98 12.86
N THR A 233 8.39 -12.56 12.62
CA THR A 233 9.54 -13.17 13.32
C THR A 233 9.78 -12.62 14.73
N GLY A 234 9.04 -11.59 15.16
CA GLY A 234 9.28 -10.88 16.43
C GLY A 234 10.58 -10.07 16.45
N GLY A 235 11.29 -9.98 15.32
CA GLY A 235 12.43 -9.08 15.14
C GLY A 235 11.95 -7.65 14.96
N GLN A 236 12.73 -6.68 15.44
CA GLN A 236 12.44 -5.27 15.25
C GLN A 236 12.47 -4.93 13.75
N LEU A 237 11.31 -4.64 13.19
CA LEU A 237 11.20 -4.17 11.82
C LEU A 237 11.86 -2.79 11.68
N ALA A 238 12.90 -2.73 10.84
CA ALA A 238 13.64 -1.50 10.56
C ALA A 238 14.11 -1.49 9.11
N PHE A 239 14.35 -0.28 8.61
CA PHE A 239 15.09 -0.10 7.37
C PHE A 239 16.58 -0.43 7.57
N HIS A 240 17.22 -0.92 6.53
CA HIS A 240 18.67 -1.05 6.52
C HIS A 240 19.34 0.34 6.53
N SER A 241 20.59 0.47 6.97
CA SER A 241 21.27 1.77 7.04
C SER A 241 21.34 2.49 5.68
N ARG A 242 21.60 1.75 4.60
CA ARG A 242 21.57 2.26 3.21
C ARG A 242 20.20 2.84 2.83
N ASP A 243 19.13 2.19 3.28
CA ASP A 243 17.76 2.60 2.98
C ASP A 243 17.42 3.92 3.69
N ILE A 244 17.87 4.05 4.95
CA ILE A 244 17.77 5.27 5.74
C ILE A 244 18.54 6.41 5.08
N GLU A 245 19.81 6.17 4.69
CA GLU A 245 20.64 7.17 4.02
C GLU A 245 20.00 7.66 2.72
N TYR A 246 19.45 6.76 1.91
CA TYR A 246 18.71 7.12 0.71
C TYR A 246 17.54 8.06 1.05
N MET A 247 16.68 7.64 1.98
CA MET A 247 15.51 8.41 2.38
C MET A 247 15.85 9.79 2.98
N GLN A 248 16.92 9.90 3.76
CA GLN A 248 17.40 11.17 4.31
C GLN A 248 17.82 12.17 3.23
N ASN A 249 18.25 11.68 2.06
CA ASN A 249 18.63 12.51 0.92
C ASN A 249 17.45 12.80 -0.05
N THR A 250 16.39 11.98 0.01
CA THR A 250 15.23 12.07 -0.89
C THR A 250 14.04 12.81 -0.26
N LEU A 251 13.97 12.90 1.07
CA LEU A 251 12.81 13.43 1.78
C LEU A 251 13.07 14.78 2.49
N PRO A 252 12.05 15.67 2.54
CA PRO A 252 10.77 15.56 1.85
C PRO A 252 10.93 15.79 0.34
N GLY A 253 10.00 15.29 -0.47
CA GLY A 253 9.99 15.58 -1.91
C GLY A 253 9.75 17.07 -2.21
N PRO A 254 10.04 17.53 -3.43
CA PRO A 254 9.90 18.95 -3.82
C PRO A 254 8.50 19.53 -3.60
N GLY A 255 8.42 20.63 -2.84
CA GLY A 255 7.16 21.35 -2.57
C GLY A 255 6.21 20.61 -1.61
N ARG A 256 6.75 19.71 -0.78
CA ARG A 256 5.97 18.84 0.13
C ARG A 256 6.16 19.18 1.61
N ASP A 257 6.98 20.17 1.93
CA ASP A 257 7.23 20.68 3.28
C ASP A 257 5.98 21.30 3.95
#